data_AF-A0A6N0GVB0-F1
#
_entry.id   AF-A0A6N0GVB0-F1
#
_cell.length_a   1.000
_cell.length_b   1.000
_cell.length_c   1.000
_cell.angle_alpha   90.00
_cell.angle_beta   90.00
_cell.angle_gamma   90.00
#
_symmetry.space_group_name_H-M   'P 1'
#
loop_
_entity.id
_entity.type
_entity.pdbx_description
1 polymer ?
#
loop_
_entity_poly.entity_id
_entity_poly.type
_entity_poly.pdbx_seq_one_letter_code
_entity_poly.pdbx_strand_id
1 'polypeptide(L)' 'ALVVVKMESTGFKKYRCDRPMPLGVNLASLTKVLKCAKDDDTCTLKAGDGLDSLNLVYEAKDSDRIAEYD' A
#
# COMPACT_ATOMS: atom_id res chain seq x y z
N ALA A 1 -6.19 2.63 -24.12
CA ALA A 1 -7.10 1.75 -23.36
C ALA A 1 -7.30 2.33 -21.97
N LEU A 2 -8.51 2.22 -21.40
CA LEU A 2 -8.81 2.66 -20.03
C LEU A 2 -8.71 1.45 -19.09
N VAL A 3 -8.09 1.61 -17.93
CA VAL A 3 -8.02 0.59 -16.88
C VAL A 3 -8.63 1.19 -15.61
N VAL A 4 -9.58 0.48 -15.00
CA VAL A 4 -10.23 0.86 -13.75
C VAL A 4 -10.13 -0.31 -12.78
N VAL A 5 -9.71 -0.01 -11.55
CA VAL A 5 -9.63 -0.99 -10.45
C VAL A 5 -10.46 -0.47 -9.29
N LYS A 6 -11.29 -1.33 -8.71
CA LYS A 6 -12.06 -1.06 -7.50
C LYS A 6 -11.72 -2.14 -6.47
N MET A 7 -11.26 -1.72 -5.30
CA MET A 7 -11.06 -2.61 -4.15
C MET A 7 -12.05 -2.21 -3.07
N GLU A 8 -12.85 -3.17 -2.61
CA GLU A 8 -13.81 -2.93 -1.55
C GLU A 8 -13.14 -3.05 -0.19
N SER A 9 -13.61 -2.28 0.80
CA SER A 9 -13.03 -2.26 2.16
C SER A 9 -13.05 -3.64 2.83
N THR A 10 -14.03 -4.47 2.50
CA THR A 10 -14.17 -5.86 2.95
C THR A 10 -13.07 -6.79 2.43
N GLY A 11 -12.36 -6.40 1.37
CA GLY A 11 -11.22 -7.14 0.82
C GLY A 11 -9.92 -6.95 1.60
N PHE A 12 -9.88 -6.04 2.58
CA PHE A 12 -8.71 -5.75 3.38
C PHE A 12 -8.84 -6.32 4.79
N LYS A 13 -7.73 -6.87 5.33
CA LYS A 13 -7.66 -7.31 6.73
C LYS A 13 -7.84 -6.15 7.72
N LYS A 14 -7.32 -4.98 7.36
CA LYS A 14 -7.48 -3.71 8.08
C LYS A 14 -7.69 -2.62 7.05
N TYR A 15 -8.75 -1.83 7.22
CA TYR A 15 -9.03 -0.68 6.37
C TYR A 15 -9.52 0.49 7.24
N ARG A 16 -8.90 1.64 7.06
CA ARG A 16 -9.33 2.90 7.67
C ARG A 16 -9.07 4.03 6.68
N CYS A 17 -10.12 4.74 6.32
CA CYS A 17 -10.06 5.91 5.45
C CYS A 17 -11.10 6.91 5.97
N ASP A 18 -10.67 7.79 6.87
CA ASP A 18 -11.59 8.68 7.60
C ASP A 18 -12.17 9.76 6.68
N ARG A 19 -11.42 10.15 5.63
CA ARG A 19 -11.81 11.14 4.63
C ARG A 19 -11.37 10.67 3.24
N PRO A 20 -12.17 10.89 2.18
CA PRO A 20 -11.74 10.63 0.82
C PRO A 20 -10.47 11.43 0.49
N MET A 21 -9.41 10.74 0.07
CA MET A 21 -8.13 11.35 -0.27
C MET A 21 -7.67 10.91 -1.67
N PRO A 22 -7.42 11.84 -2.60
CA PRO A 22 -6.79 11.51 -3.87
C PRO A 22 -5.27 11.34 -3.65
N LEU A 23 -4.71 10.21 -4.08
CA LEU A 23 -3.27 9.95 -4.02
C LEU A 23 -2.74 9.77 -5.44
N GLY A 24 -1.89 10.70 -5.88
CA GLY A 24 -1.18 10.58 -7.15
C GLY A 24 0.04 9.68 -6.98
N VAL A 25 0.09 8.55 -7.70
CA VAL A 25 1.20 7.61 -7.62
C VAL A 25 1.83 7.37 -8.99
N ASN A 26 3.16 7.30 -9.03
CA ASN A 26 3.85 6.81 -10.20
C ASN A 26 3.80 5.28 -10.21
N LEU A 27 3.04 4.69 -11.14
CA LEU A 27 2.86 3.23 -11.23
C LEU A 27 4.19 2.49 -11.45
N ALA A 28 5.15 3.06 -12.16
CA ALA A 28 6.46 2.44 -12.37
C ALA A 28 7.27 2.38 -11.07
N SER A 29 7.21 3.44 -10.26
CA SER A 29 7.82 3.46 -8.93
C SER A 29 7.11 2.50 -7.97
N LEU A 30 5.77 2.56 -7.92
CA LEU A 30 4.97 1.67 -7.06
C LEU A 30 5.24 0.20 -7.37
N THR A 31 5.33 -0.16 -8.65
CA THR A 31 5.64 -1.54 -9.05
C THR A 31 7.03 -1.99 -8.57
N LYS A 32 8.03 -1.10 -8.57
CA LYS A 32 9.37 -1.44 -8.06
C LYS A 32 9.35 -1.67 -6.55
N VAL A 33 8.64 -0.82 -5.83
CA VAL A 33 8.53 -0.87 -4.37
C VAL A 33 7.75 -2.11 -3.93
N LEU A 34 6.66 -2.45 -4.63
CA LEU A 34 5.89 -3.68 -4.37
C LEU A 34 6.69 -4.96 -4.57
N LYS A 35 7.71 -4.97 -5.44
CA LYS A 35 8.60 -6.13 -5.63
C LYS A 35 9.49 -6.43 -4.41
N CYS A 36 9.56 -5.52 -3.43
CA CYS A 36 10.26 -5.78 -2.18
C CYS A 36 9.46 -6.68 -1.23
N ALA A 37 8.14 -6.79 -1.44
CA ALA A 37 7.28 -7.70 -0.71
C ALA A 37 7.50 -9.14 -1.20
N LYS A 38 7.47 -10.10 -0.28
CA LYS A 38 7.30 -11.52 -0.59
C LYS A 38 5.82 -11.86 -0.77
N ASP A 39 5.54 -12.99 -1.41
CA ASP A 39 4.18 -13.43 -1.73
C ASP A 39 3.27 -13.62 -0.50
N ASP A 40 3.86 -13.86 0.67
CA ASP A 40 3.18 -14.09 1.95
C ASP A 40 3.25 -12.91 2.93
N ASP A 41 3.93 -11.82 2.55
CA ASP A 41 4.02 -10.62 3.39
C ASP A 41 2.67 -9.89 3.43
N THR A 42 2.33 -9.35 4.61
CA THR A 42 1.24 -8.38 4.73
C THR A 42 1.75 -7.00 4.32
N CYS A 43 1.18 -6.42 3.27
CA CYS A 43 1.47 -5.04 2.86
C CYS A 43 0.41 -4.08 3.43
N THR A 44 0.87 -3.03 4.11
CA THR A 44 0.02 -1.95 4.63
C THR A 44 0.40 -0.64 3.97
N LEU A 45 -0.58 0.03 3.37
CA LEU A 45 -0.44 1.35 2.77
C LEU A 45 -0.87 2.41 3.79
N LYS A 46 -0.03 3.42 4.00
CA LYS A 46 -0.31 4.54 4.89
C LYS A 46 -0.06 5.86 4.15
N ALA A 47 -1.02 6.75 4.19
CA ALA A 47 -0.87 8.11 3.71
C ALA A 47 -1.33 9.07 4.81
N GLY A 48 -0.54 10.11 5.02
CA GLY A 48 -0.91 11.20 5.94
C GLY A 48 -1.87 12.19 5.29
N ASP A 49 -2.25 13.22 6.05
CA ASP A 49 -3.09 14.31 5.54
C ASP A 49 -2.34 15.21 4.55
N GLY A 50 -1.01 15.23 4.58
CA GLY A 50 -0.18 15.79 3.51
C GLY A 50 -0.15 14.82 2.35
N LEU A 51 -0.77 15.17 1.22
CA LEU A 51 -0.95 14.34 0.03
C LEU A 51 0.36 14.05 -0.75
N ASP A 52 1.50 14.10 -0.08
CA ASP A 52 2.82 14.17 -0.70
C ASP A 52 3.57 12.84 -0.66
N SER A 53 3.22 11.93 0.25
CA SER A 53 3.88 10.61 0.36
C SER A 53 2.91 9.47 0.65
N LEU A 54 3.25 8.30 0.11
CA LEU A 54 2.57 7.03 0.36
C LEU A 54 3.61 6.08 0.94
N ASN A 55 3.45 5.76 2.22
CA ASN A 55 4.29 4.84 2.93
C ASN A 55 3.78 3.40 2.79
N LEU A 56 4.67 2.45 2.52
CA LEU A 56 4.39 1.02 2.40
C LEU A 56 5.16 0.26 3.47
N VAL A 57 4.43 -0.47 4.31
CA VAL A 57 5.00 -1.36 5.34
C VAL A 57 4.75 -2.82 4.94
N TYR A 58 5.79 -3.63 5.00
CA TYR A 58 5.74 -5.07 4.73
C TYR A 58 6.06 -5.84 6.00
N GLU A 59 5.15 -6.71 6.43
CA GLU A 59 5.30 -7.55 7.61
C GLU A 59 5.32 -9.03 7.18
N ALA A 60 6.42 -9.72 7.48
CA ALA A 60 6.52 -11.15 7.20
C ALA A 60 5.62 -11.96 8.14
N LYS A 61 5.03 -13.04 7.60
CA LYS A 61 4.10 -13.87 8.37
C LYS A 61 4.80 -14.70 9.45
N ASP A 62 5.97 -15.25 9.12
CA ASP A 62 6.67 -16.25 9.95
C ASP A 62 7.99 -15.74 10.55
N SER A 63 8.27 -14.44 10.42
CA SER A 63 9.50 -13.81 10.90
C SER A 63 9.18 -12.40 11.42
N ASP A 64 9.92 -11.92 12.41
CA ASP A 64 9.83 -10.54 12.92
C ASP A 64 10.40 -9.48 11.95
N ARG A 65 10.52 -9.82 10.66
CA ARG A 65 11.02 -8.89 9.64
C ARG A 65 9.92 -7.90 9.27
N ILE A 66 10.22 -6.62 9.49
CA ILE A 66 9.44 -5.48 9.03
C ILE A 66 10.31 -4.66 8.06
N ALA A 67 9.76 -4.32 6.90
CA ALA A 67 10.38 -3.41 5.95
C ALA A 67 9.44 -2.23 5.68
N GLU A 68 10.02 -1.05 5.47
CA GLU A 68 9.28 0.19 5.25
C GLU A 68 9.86 0.95 4.07
N TYR A 69 8.99 1.57 3.27
CA TYR A 69 9.34 2.43 2.15
C TYR A 69 8.47 3.69 2.20
N ASP A 70 9.09 4.86 2.03
CA ASP A 70 8.46 6.18 2.07
C ASP A 70 8.43 6.82 0.66
#